data_AF-A0A7S4W5S4-F1
#
_entry.id   AF-A0A7S4W5S4-F1
#
_cell.length_a   1.000
_cell.length_b   1.000
_cell.length_c   1.000
_cell.angle_alpha   90.00
_cell.angle_beta   90.00
_cell.angle_gamma   90.00
#
_symmetry.space_group_name_H-M   'P 1'
#
loop_
_entity.id
_entity.type
_entity.pdbx_description
1 polymer ?
#
loop_
_entity_poly.entity_id
_entity_poly.type
_entity_poly.pdbx_seq_one_letter_code
_entity_poly.pdbx_strand_id
1 'polypeptide(L)'
;FWLKPAGSSHVGSRAWPRPCAAAWPCGPGAMAAVAVLERVLPAAEHRWTPLSSSTRLRGLPVPGVAASPLAQVAQRRARLAAAAAAAAATAALGAWPRCRRCRGGTGVRAPRRGRGLPATCAQGMVASATRPAGAGAGLLLLEHLNLNVLSTEVAMQFYEALGCVRDARRPMKKTLHSNCGALTQFHTPSPANEAFIAGSGAQRWRGEIELLYEDAASLSNAVDRVRALLDRDDFAGSELGISQGAADEATVTGPYGNVFALRVAEPRRKVELGPANGTRPGSERCECVGLGGVSLLVPVGAAAPGAHFYASVLGFATEQLAPDRWAVLGGPGGASQRLILQEDANASGKELGEHVAIYIGDFEGCFDRLLSRGLIFVNPRFEHLDRSTTLEEALHYSCFRFKDVVDIASGGKLFELEHEVRSVRHKSCPLNAALA
;
A
#
# COMPACT_ATOMS: atom_id res chain seq x y z
N PHE A 1 -25.32 -51.87 0.88
CA PHE A 1 -26.15 -52.71 -0.02
C PHE A 1 -26.35 -51.93 -1.31
N TRP A 2 -25.44 -52.04 -2.30
CA TRP A 2 -25.44 -52.98 -3.45
C TRP A 2 -26.68 -52.79 -4.35
N LEU A 3 -26.56 -52.41 -5.63
CA LEU A 3 -26.00 -53.23 -6.72
C LEU A 3 -25.45 -52.44 -7.93
N LYS A 4 -24.38 -53.00 -8.51
CA LYS A 4 -23.82 -52.83 -9.88
C LYS A 4 -24.63 -53.66 -10.91
N PRO A 5 -24.44 -53.50 -12.24
CA PRO A 5 -23.43 -54.27 -13.04
C PRO A 5 -22.74 -53.46 -14.18
N ALA A 6 -21.42 -53.61 -14.41
CA ALA A 6 -20.70 -54.38 -15.48
C ALA A 6 -20.45 -53.55 -16.77
N GLY A 7 -19.29 -53.54 -17.46
CA GLY A 7 -17.97 -54.15 -17.31
C GLY A 7 -17.10 -53.90 -18.59
N SER A 8 -15.77 -53.78 -18.41
CA SER A 8 -14.64 -53.88 -19.39
C SER A 8 -14.57 -52.89 -20.58
N SER A 9 -13.43 -52.27 -20.94
CA SER A 9 -12.12 -52.91 -21.22
C SER A 9 -10.97 -51.88 -21.40
N HIS A 10 -9.74 -52.40 -21.21
CA HIS A 10 -8.43 -52.00 -21.76
C HIS A 10 -7.61 -50.84 -21.14
N VAL A 11 -6.50 -51.27 -20.52
CA VAL A 11 -5.36 -50.48 -20.03
C VAL A 11 -4.28 -50.50 -21.11
N GLY A 12 -3.92 -49.32 -21.61
CA GLY A 12 -2.74 -49.11 -22.46
C GLY A 12 -1.88 -48.02 -21.83
N SER A 13 -0.70 -48.42 -21.34
CA SER A 13 0.35 -47.53 -20.86
C SER A 13 1.06 -46.86 -22.04
N ARG A 14 1.30 -45.55 -21.97
CA ARG A 14 2.44 -44.89 -22.61
C ARG A 14 2.66 -43.50 -22.02
N ALA A 15 3.92 -43.29 -21.64
CA ALA A 15 4.45 -42.11 -20.97
C ALA A 15 4.47 -40.89 -21.90
N TRP A 16 4.27 -39.70 -21.32
CA TRP A 16 4.44 -38.41 -21.98
C TRP A 16 5.88 -37.91 -21.81
N PRO A 17 6.50 -37.34 -22.87
CA PRO A 17 7.86 -36.82 -22.82
C PRO A 17 7.92 -35.42 -22.20
N ARG A 18 8.98 -35.16 -21.43
CA ARG A 18 9.40 -33.80 -21.03
C ARG A 18 10.02 -33.06 -22.22
N PRO A 19 9.72 -31.77 -22.43
CA PRO A 19 10.58 -30.92 -23.25
C PRO A 19 11.44 -29.96 -22.41
N CYS A 20 12.73 -30.06 -22.71
CA CYS A 20 13.82 -29.08 -22.72
C CYS A 20 13.64 -27.69 -22.09
N ALA A 21 14.62 -27.36 -21.24
CA ALA A 21 15.03 -26.01 -20.93
C ALA A 21 15.57 -25.31 -22.20
N ALA A 22 14.99 -24.18 -22.54
CA ALA A 22 15.50 -23.27 -23.56
C ALA A 22 16.04 -22.01 -22.89
N ALA A 23 17.35 -21.79 -23.08
CA ALA A 23 18.08 -20.60 -22.69
C ALA A 23 17.53 -19.36 -23.43
N TRP A 24 17.50 -18.22 -22.75
CA TRP A 24 17.28 -16.90 -23.36
C TRP A 24 18.57 -16.08 -23.37
N PRO A 25 18.77 -15.25 -24.40
CA PRO A 25 20.08 -14.68 -24.73
C PRO A 25 20.36 -13.36 -24.02
N CYS A 26 21.63 -13.17 -23.63
CA CYS A 26 22.18 -11.86 -23.27
C CYS A 26 22.62 -11.09 -24.53
N GLY A 27 22.30 -9.80 -24.59
CA GLY A 27 22.78 -8.82 -25.57
C GLY A 27 22.44 -7.37 -25.14
N PRO A 28 23.19 -6.34 -25.56
CA PRO A 28 23.91 -5.47 -24.61
C PRO A 28 23.67 -3.94 -24.73
N GLY A 29 24.10 -3.19 -23.70
CA GLY A 29 24.43 -1.73 -23.74
C GLY A 29 24.11 -0.99 -22.42
N ALA A 30 24.99 -0.95 -21.41
CA ALA A 30 26.10 0.01 -21.15
C ALA A 30 25.63 1.49 -20.99
N MET A 31 25.61 2.12 -19.80
CA MET A 31 26.71 2.60 -18.92
C MET A 31 27.78 3.49 -19.59
N ALA A 32 27.74 4.78 -19.28
CA ALA A 32 28.87 5.71 -19.04
C ALA A 32 28.29 6.89 -18.22
N ALA A 33 28.92 7.47 -17.19
CA ALA A 33 30.33 7.79 -17.02
C ALA A 33 30.78 7.80 -15.55
N VAL A 34 32.09 7.66 -15.36
CA VAL A 34 32.85 7.83 -14.11
C VAL A 34 33.55 9.19 -14.14
N ALA A 35 33.54 9.93 -13.03
CA ALA A 35 34.58 10.90 -12.64
C ALA A 35 34.57 11.01 -11.10
N VAL A 36 35.54 10.39 -10.41
CA VAL A 36 36.73 11.01 -9.76
C VAL A 36 36.37 12.00 -8.64
N LEU A 37 36.65 11.60 -7.39
CA LEU A 37 36.67 12.47 -6.20
C LEU A 37 37.94 12.15 -5.39
N GLU A 38 38.92 13.06 -5.42
CA GLU A 38 39.97 13.17 -4.41
C GLU A 38 39.71 14.41 -3.54
N ARG A 39 39.68 14.15 -2.23
CA ARG A 39 40.04 14.98 -1.06
C ARG A 39 39.92 16.51 -1.17
N VAL A 40 39.10 17.09 -0.29
CA VAL A 40 39.52 18.08 0.76
C VAL A 40 38.48 18.04 1.91
N LEU A 41 38.93 17.80 3.15
CA LEU A 41 38.17 18.11 4.37
C LEU A 41 38.97 19.17 5.14
N PRO A 42 38.36 20.27 5.61
CA PRO A 42 38.91 21.05 6.71
C PRO A 42 38.24 20.67 8.04
N ALA A 43 39.10 20.52 9.04
CA ALA A 43 38.76 20.38 10.44
C ALA A 43 38.08 21.64 10.98
N ALA A 44 37.04 21.46 11.79
CA ALA A 44 36.48 22.51 12.64
C ALA A 44 36.72 22.12 14.10
N GLU A 45 37.58 22.89 14.75
CA GLU A 45 37.88 22.85 16.17
C GLU A 45 36.72 23.46 16.97
N HIS A 46 36.17 22.72 17.93
CA HIS A 46 35.36 23.30 19.00
C HIS A 46 36.10 23.20 20.33
N ARG A 47 36.54 24.36 20.80
CA ARG A 47 37.07 24.61 22.14
C ARG A 47 36.00 24.31 23.19
N TRP A 48 36.37 23.52 24.19
CA TRP A 48 35.70 23.47 25.49
C TRP A 48 36.72 23.80 26.58
N THR A 49 36.48 24.88 27.30
CA THR A 49 37.21 25.24 28.54
C THR A 49 36.66 24.44 29.73
N PRO A 50 37.52 23.99 30.66
CA PRO A 50 37.08 23.20 31.81
C PRO A 50 36.72 24.08 33.01
N LEU A 51 35.70 23.69 33.76
CA LEU A 51 35.48 24.10 35.14
C LEU A 51 35.90 22.96 36.07
N SER A 52 36.79 23.31 36.99
CA SER A 52 37.30 22.51 38.09
C SER A 52 36.26 22.34 39.19
N SER A 53 36.13 21.13 39.75
CA SER A 53 36.45 20.89 41.17
C SER A 53 36.22 19.42 41.56
N SER A 54 37.18 18.94 42.33
CA SER A 54 37.28 17.67 43.05
C SER A 54 36.02 17.17 43.74
N THR A 55 35.83 15.84 43.79
CA THR A 55 36.04 15.02 45.00
C THR A 55 36.14 13.55 44.61
N ARG A 56 37.25 12.89 44.98
CA ARG A 56 37.44 11.44 44.88
C ARG A 56 36.85 10.80 46.13
N LEU A 57 35.95 9.83 45.95
CA LEU A 57 35.72 8.77 46.93
C LEU A 57 35.83 7.43 46.20
N ARG A 58 36.80 6.62 46.64
CA ARG A 58 36.99 5.23 46.23
C ARG A 58 35.91 4.39 46.94
N GLY A 59 35.11 3.66 46.16
CA GLY A 59 34.19 2.63 46.64
C GLY A 59 34.36 1.36 45.82
N LEU A 60 34.54 0.23 46.52
CA LEU A 60 34.65 -1.13 46.00
C LEU A 60 33.38 -1.59 45.26
N PRO A 61 33.44 -2.62 44.38
CA PRO A 61 32.34 -2.96 43.49
C PRO A 61 31.18 -3.64 44.22
N VAL A 62 29.96 -3.13 43.98
CA VAL A 62 28.70 -3.78 44.34
C VAL A 62 28.28 -4.66 43.15
N PRO A 63 28.07 -5.98 43.33
CA PRO A 63 27.54 -6.83 42.28
C PRO A 63 26.01 -6.71 42.21
N GLY A 64 25.46 -6.59 41.00
CA GLY A 64 24.06 -6.85 40.72
C GLY A 64 23.13 -5.63 40.66
N VAL A 65 23.34 -4.76 39.67
CA VAL A 65 22.24 -3.92 39.16
C VAL A 65 22.03 -4.32 37.71
N ALA A 66 20.91 -5.00 37.43
CA ALA A 66 20.51 -5.31 36.07
C ALA A 66 20.36 -4.00 35.28
N ALA A 67 20.98 -3.94 34.10
CA ALA A 67 20.87 -2.79 33.22
C ALA A 67 19.39 -2.51 32.93
N SER A 68 18.98 -1.24 33.02
CA SER A 68 17.63 -0.79 32.65
C SER A 68 17.22 -1.37 31.29
N PRO A 69 15.95 -1.77 31.11
CA PRO A 69 15.45 -2.31 29.84
C PRO A 69 15.83 -1.45 28.62
N LEU A 70 15.89 -0.13 28.78
CA LEU A 70 16.32 0.80 27.73
C LEU A 70 17.81 0.64 27.34
N ALA A 71 18.68 0.38 28.31
CA ALA A 71 20.10 0.12 28.07
C ALA A 71 20.31 -1.22 27.35
N GLN A 72 19.49 -2.23 27.66
CA GLN A 72 19.54 -3.53 26.98
C GLN A 72 19.07 -3.44 25.52
N VAL A 73 18.04 -2.62 25.25
CA VAL A 73 17.57 -2.34 23.88
C VAL A 73 18.64 -1.58 23.08
N ALA A 74 19.28 -0.57 23.65
CA ALA A 74 20.37 0.15 22.99
C ALA A 74 21.56 -0.76 22.67
N GLN A 75 21.94 -1.64 23.60
CA GLN A 75 23.04 -2.58 23.41
C GLN A 75 22.73 -3.65 22.35
N ARG A 76 21.47 -4.11 22.24
CA ARG A 76 21.02 -4.99 21.15
C ARG A 76 21.01 -4.30 19.79
N ARG A 77 20.56 -3.05 19.71
CA ARG A 77 20.61 -2.25 18.46
C ARG A 77 22.04 -2.07 17.95
N ALA A 78 22.98 -1.77 18.86
CA ALA A 78 24.39 -1.64 18.49
C ALA A 78 25.00 -2.95 17.94
N ARG A 79 24.63 -4.11 18.51
CA ARG A 79 25.10 -5.42 18.03
C ARG A 79 24.54 -5.78 16.65
N LEU A 80 23.27 -5.49 16.38
CA LEU A 80 22.64 -5.73 15.08
C LEU A 80 23.25 -4.83 13.99
N ALA A 81 23.52 -3.56 14.30
CA ALA A 81 24.19 -2.64 13.38
C ALA A 81 25.62 -3.11 13.05
N ALA A 82 26.37 -3.60 14.04
CA ALA A 82 27.71 -4.15 13.84
C ALA A 82 27.69 -5.44 12.98
N ALA A 83 26.70 -6.32 13.19
CA ALA A 83 26.55 -7.53 12.39
C ALA A 83 26.18 -7.23 10.93
N ALA A 84 25.31 -6.25 10.68
CA ALA A 84 24.95 -5.81 9.33
C ALA A 84 26.16 -5.19 8.58
N ALA A 85 26.98 -4.38 9.27
CA ALA A 85 28.19 -3.82 8.70
C ALA A 85 29.22 -4.91 8.33
N ALA A 86 29.37 -5.95 9.15
CA ALA A 86 30.25 -7.08 8.87
C ALA A 86 29.78 -7.92 7.67
N ALA A 87 28.47 -8.12 7.52
CA ALA A 87 27.90 -8.83 6.36
C ALA A 87 28.11 -8.07 5.04
N ALA A 88 27.94 -6.75 5.05
CA ALA A 88 28.19 -5.89 3.89
C ALA A 88 29.68 -5.88 3.47
N ALA A 89 30.61 -5.89 4.45
CA ALA A 89 32.04 -5.97 4.17
C ALA A 89 32.45 -7.33 3.57
N THR A 90 31.76 -8.41 3.95
CA THR A 90 32.05 -9.76 3.44
C THR A 90 31.55 -9.93 1.99
N ALA A 91 30.43 -9.29 1.63
CA ALA A 91 29.92 -9.29 0.25
C ALA A 91 30.80 -8.50 -0.73
N ALA A 92 31.51 -7.47 -0.23
CA ALA A 92 32.40 -6.65 -1.06
C ALA A 92 33.74 -7.34 -1.44
N LEU A 93 34.09 -8.46 -0.81
CA LEU A 93 35.36 -9.17 -1.01
C LEU A 93 35.25 -10.41 -1.92
N GLY A 94 34.06 -10.72 -2.44
CA GLY A 94 33.84 -11.83 -3.38
C GLY A 94 34.31 -11.52 -4.80
N ALA A 95 35.59 -11.79 -5.08
CA ALA A 95 36.23 -11.59 -6.37
C ALA A 95 35.59 -12.42 -7.52
N TRP A 96 35.36 -11.77 -8.67
CA TRP A 96 35.02 -12.42 -9.94
C TRP A 96 36.24 -12.44 -10.90
N PRO A 97 36.38 -13.48 -11.76
CA PRO A 97 37.57 -13.67 -12.58
C PRO A 97 37.57 -12.78 -13.83
N ARG A 98 38.73 -12.17 -14.12
CA ARG A 98 38.98 -11.34 -15.32
C ARG A 98 39.17 -12.22 -16.56
N CYS A 99 38.33 -12.02 -17.58
CA CYS A 99 38.55 -12.54 -18.93
C CYS A 99 39.38 -11.52 -19.75
N ARG A 100 40.43 -12.00 -20.44
CA ARG A 100 41.35 -11.22 -21.29
C ARG A 100 41.05 -11.48 -22.79
N ARG A 101 41.36 -10.45 -23.62
CA ARG A 101 41.36 -10.37 -25.11
C ARG A 101 39.96 -10.03 -25.69
N CYS A 102 39.80 -9.11 -26.65
CA CYS A 102 40.59 -8.82 -27.85
C CYS A 102 40.69 -7.31 -28.18
N ARG A 103 41.76 -6.95 -28.90
CA ARG A 103 42.03 -5.67 -29.58
C ARG A 103 41.48 -5.67 -31.01
N GLY A 104 41.24 -4.47 -31.54
CA GLY A 104 41.06 -4.15 -32.97
C GLY A 104 39.61 -3.76 -33.27
N GLY A 105 39.28 -2.68 -34.00
CA GLY A 105 40.04 -1.73 -34.79
C GLY A 105 39.05 -1.08 -35.78
N THR A 106 39.25 0.22 -36.02
CA THR A 106 38.84 1.01 -37.21
C THR A 106 37.35 1.19 -37.57
N GLY A 107 36.86 2.41 -37.31
CA GLY A 107 36.57 3.38 -38.38
C GLY A 107 35.18 3.39 -39.05
N VAL A 108 34.77 4.61 -39.39
CA VAL A 108 33.99 5.04 -40.58
C VAL A 108 32.61 5.68 -40.32
N ARG A 109 32.64 7.02 -40.52
CA ARG A 109 31.69 7.95 -41.18
C ARG A 109 30.28 8.21 -40.64
N ALA A 110 30.06 9.50 -40.37
CA ALA A 110 28.79 10.21 -40.40
C ALA A 110 28.26 10.48 -41.82
N PRO A 111 26.94 10.69 -41.97
CA PRO A 111 26.40 11.77 -42.80
C PRO A 111 25.33 12.57 -42.00
N ARG A 112 25.43 13.91 -41.93
CA ARG A 112 24.90 14.94 -42.85
C ARG A 112 23.40 15.27 -42.67
N ARG A 113 23.18 16.58 -42.48
CA ARG A 113 21.96 17.37 -42.32
C ARG A 113 20.97 17.24 -43.50
N GLY A 114 19.67 17.30 -43.20
CA GLY A 114 18.58 17.80 -44.05
C GLY A 114 17.49 18.40 -43.14
N ARG A 115 17.37 19.73 -43.06
CA ARG A 115 16.38 20.61 -43.74
C ARG A 115 14.92 20.17 -43.63
N GLY A 116 14.21 20.81 -42.70
CA GLY A 116 13.05 21.68 -42.95
C GLY A 116 11.75 21.05 -43.46
N LEU A 117 10.77 20.95 -42.56
CA LEU A 117 9.33 20.94 -42.90
C LEU A 117 8.56 21.87 -41.95
N PRO A 118 7.45 22.47 -42.41
CA PRO A 118 6.85 23.63 -41.78
C PRO A 118 5.86 23.26 -40.67
N ALA A 119 5.82 24.11 -39.65
CA ALA A 119 4.87 24.04 -38.55
C ALA A 119 3.55 24.72 -38.94
N THR A 120 2.48 23.92 -39.09
CA THR A 120 1.10 24.39 -38.95
C THR A 120 0.23 23.22 -38.47
N CYS A 121 0.01 23.12 -37.16
CA CYS A 121 -1.11 22.40 -36.56
C CYS A 121 -1.66 23.26 -35.43
N ALA A 122 -2.54 24.20 -35.78
CA ALA A 122 -3.43 24.82 -34.80
C ALA A 122 -4.44 23.76 -34.38
N GLN A 123 -4.21 23.17 -33.20
CA GLN A 123 -5.16 22.31 -32.53
C GLN A 123 -6.39 23.15 -32.14
N GLY A 124 -7.51 22.89 -32.80
CA GLY A 124 -8.81 23.24 -32.26
C GLY A 124 -9.05 22.37 -31.02
N MET A 125 -8.80 22.94 -29.84
CA MET A 125 -9.33 22.40 -28.60
C MET A 125 -10.85 22.59 -28.67
N VAL A 126 -11.55 21.56 -29.14
CA VAL A 126 -12.98 21.43 -28.88
C VAL A 126 -13.08 21.26 -27.37
N ALA A 127 -13.54 22.31 -26.70
CA ALA A 127 -13.92 22.26 -25.29
C ALA A 127 -14.99 21.15 -25.16
N SER A 128 -14.56 19.97 -24.70
CA SER A 128 -15.47 18.93 -24.26
C SER A 128 -16.18 19.50 -23.04
N ALA A 129 -17.43 19.90 -23.23
CA ALA A 129 -18.28 20.35 -22.15
C ALA A 129 -18.39 19.22 -21.12
N THR A 130 -17.70 19.39 -19.99
CA THR A 130 -17.87 18.57 -18.80
C THR A 130 -19.34 18.61 -18.41
N ARG A 131 -20.06 17.50 -18.66
CA ARG A 131 -21.39 17.29 -18.08
C ARG A 131 -21.27 17.46 -16.57
N PRO A 132 -22.13 18.26 -15.92
CA PRO A 132 -22.18 18.28 -14.46
C PRO A 132 -22.46 16.87 -13.95
N ALA A 133 -21.73 16.48 -12.91
CA ALA A 133 -21.90 15.24 -12.18
C ALA A 133 -23.37 15.06 -11.80
N GLY A 134 -24.03 14.07 -12.40
CA GLY A 134 -25.42 13.72 -12.05
C GLY A 134 -25.50 13.22 -10.62
N ALA A 135 -26.70 13.26 -10.02
CA ALA A 135 -26.98 12.53 -8.79
C ALA A 135 -26.60 11.05 -8.99
N GLY A 136 -25.62 10.57 -8.22
CA GLY A 136 -24.99 9.26 -8.41
C GLY A 136 -23.58 9.29 -9.00
N ALA A 137 -22.91 10.45 -9.07
CA ALA A 137 -21.48 10.55 -9.38
C ALA A 137 -20.64 10.78 -8.11
N GLY A 138 -19.42 10.23 -8.06
CA GLY A 138 -18.48 10.40 -6.94
C GLY A 138 -17.95 9.09 -6.36
N LEU A 139 -17.19 9.21 -5.27
CA LEU A 139 -16.64 8.10 -4.49
C LEU A 139 -17.71 7.60 -3.51
N LEU A 140 -18.35 6.47 -3.83
CA LEU A 140 -19.44 5.91 -3.04
C LEU A 140 -18.96 5.17 -1.79
N LEU A 141 -17.80 4.53 -1.88
CA LEU A 141 -17.20 3.79 -0.76
C LEU A 141 -15.71 3.57 -1.00
N LEU A 142 -14.88 3.93 -0.02
CA LEU A 142 -13.54 3.40 0.13
C LEU A 142 -13.69 2.08 0.91
N GLU A 143 -13.64 0.96 0.20
CA GLU A 143 -14.16 -0.30 0.71
C GLU A 143 -13.14 -1.12 1.47
N HIS A 144 -11.99 -1.40 0.86
CA HIS A 144 -10.95 -2.15 1.55
C HIS A 144 -9.55 -1.68 1.22
N LEU A 145 -8.64 -1.97 2.14
CA LEU A 145 -7.19 -1.90 1.94
C LEU A 145 -6.65 -3.31 1.75
N ASN A 146 -5.76 -3.46 0.77
CA ASN A 146 -4.99 -4.68 0.56
C ASN A 146 -3.54 -4.43 0.95
N LEU A 147 -3.07 -5.19 1.95
CA LEU A 147 -1.71 -5.08 2.47
C LEU A 147 -1.05 -6.47 2.49
N ASN A 148 0.14 -6.58 1.89
CA ASN A 148 0.97 -7.76 2.04
C ASN A 148 1.53 -7.85 3.46
N VAL A 149 1.37 -9.01 4.08
CA VAL A 149 1.81 -9.30 5.44
C VAL A 149 2.74 -10.51 5.44
N LEU A 150 3.62 -10.60 6.44
CA LEU A 150 4.53 -11.75 6.56
C LEU A 150 3.83 -13.00 7.13
N SER A 151 2.78 -12.80 7.90
CA SER A 151 1.92 -13.85 8.45
C SER A 151 0.46 -13.38 8.48
N THR A 152 -0.37 -14.11 7.77
CA THR A 152 -1.83 -13.93 7.69
C THR A 152 -2.48 -14.19 9.06
N GLU A 153 -1.94 -15.13 9.83
CA GLU A 153 -2.42 -15.47 11.16
C GLU A 153 -2.18 -14.32 12.15
N VAL A 154 -0.95 -13.77 12.19
CA VAL A 154 -0.63 -12.60 13.02
C VAL A 154 -1.47 -11.39 12.62
N ALA A 155 -1.68 -11.18 11.31
CA ALA A 155 -2.54 -10.11 10.82
C ALA A 155 -4.01 -10.30 11.24
N MET A 156 -4.54 -11.52 11.16
CA MET A 156 -5.91 -11.85 11.58
C MET A 156 -6.12 -11.51 13.06
N GLN A 157 -5.23 -11.99 13.93
CA GLN A 157 -5.34 -11.75 15.37
C GLN A 157 -5.21 -10.27 15.73
N PHE A 158 -4.36 -9.54 15.02
CA PHE A 158 -4.26 -8.09 15.18
C PHE A 158 -5.55 -7.38 14.75
N TYR A 159 -6.13 -7.72 13.60
CA TYR A 159 -7.40 -7.14 13.17
C TYR A 159 -8.56 -7.50 14.12
N GLU A 160 -8.62 -8.72 14.63
CA GLU A 160 -9.59 -9.11 15.65
C GLU A 160 -9.41 -8.31 16.96
N ALA A 161 -8.16 -8.03 17.36
CA ALA A 161 -7.89 -7.15 18.50
C ALA A 161 -8.39 -5.72 18.26
N LEU A 162 -8.30 -5.21 17.03
CA LEU A 162 -8.92 -3.93 16.64
C LEU A 162 -10.46 -3.96 16.62
N GLY A 163 -11.10 -5.13 16.83
CA GLY A 163 -12.55 -5.27 16.77
C GLY A 163 -13.09 -5.53 15.35
N CYS A 164 -12.23 -5.96 14.43
CA CYS A 164 -12.64 -6.48 13.13
C CYS A 164 -13.09 -7.94 13.26
N VAL A 165 -13.82 -8.45 12.27
CA VAL A 165 -14.31 -9.84 12.27
C VAL A 165 -13.97 -10.52 10.96
N ARG A 166 -13.32 -11.68 11.04
CA ARG A 166 -13.06 -12.52 9.86
C ARG A 166 -14.36 -12.92 9.15
N ASP A 167 -14.44 -12.72 7.84
CA ASP A 167 -15.54 -13.25 7.03
C ASP A 167 -15.43 -14.78 6.94
N ALA A 168 -16.23 -15.48 7.75
CA ALA A 168 -16.19 -16.94 7.84
C ALA A 168 -16.56 -17.66 6.54
N ARG A 169 -17.22 -16.98 5.60
CA ARG A 169 -17.59 -17.54 4.28
C ARG A 169 -16.42 -17.58 3.33
N ARG A 170 -15.35 -16.83 3.61
CA ARG A 170 -14.13 -16.77 2.79
C ARG A 170 -13.08 -17.73 3.36
N PRO A 171 -12.50 -18.61 2.52
CA PRO A 171 -11.55 -19.59 3.01
C PRO A 171 -10.17 -18.96 3.25
N MET A 172 -9.62 -19.12 4.46
CA MET A 172 -8.29 -18.58 4.86
C MET A 172 -7.12 -19.05 4.00
N LYS A 173 -7.25 -20.17 3.28
CA LYS A 173 -6.21 -20.66 2.35
C LYS A 173 -6.03 -19.76 1.12
N LYS A 174 -7.00 -18.88 0.86
CA LYS A 174 -6.92 -17.81 -0.14
C LYS A 174 -6.60 -16.52 0.63
N THR A 175 -7.22 -15.42 0.30
CA THR A 175 -7.10 -14.12 0.97
C THR A 175 -7.80 -14.15 2.34
N LEU A 176 -7.20 -13.56 3.37
CA LEU A 176 -7.94 -13.19 4.59
C LEU A 176 -8.83 -12.00 4.27
N HIS A 177 -10.11 -12.12 4.56
CA HIS A 177 -11.05 -11.01 4.54
C HIS A 177 -11.47 -10.71 5.98
N SER A 178 -11.09 -9.54 6.49
CA SER A 178 -11.45 -9.08 7.82
C SER A 178 -12.42 -7.91 7.69
N ASN A 179 -13.68 -8.10 8.07
CA ASN A 179 -14.67 -7.02 8.12
C ASN A 179 -14.27 -5.99 9.16
N CYS A 180 -14.27 -4.72 8.80
CA CYS A 180 -14.20 -3.61 9.73
C CYS A 180 -15.47 -2.79 9.57
N GLY A 181 -16.41 -2.91 10.50
CA GLY A 181 -17.74 -2.32 10.37
C GLY A 181 -18.61 -2.96 9.29
N ALA A 182 -19.74 -2.30 8.98
CA ALA A 182 -20.77 -2.84 8.11
C ALA A 182 -20.37 -2.87 6.63
N LEU A 183 -19.52 -1.94 6.19
CA LEU A 183 -19.27 -1.71 4.76
C LEU A 183 -17.85 -2.01 4.31
N THR A 184 -16.87 -2.02 5.22
CA THR A 184 -15.44 -2.00 4.87
C THR A 184 -14.70 -3.26 5.30
N GLN A 185 -13.53 -3.53 4.70
CA GLN A 185 -12.69 -4.68 5.04
C GLN A 185 -11.18 -4.37 5.00
N PHE A 186 -10.40 -5.26 5.59
CA PHE A 186 -8.98 -5.45 5.28
C PHE A 186 -8.79 -6.77 4.56
N HIS A 187 -7.99 -6.76 3.51
CA HIS A 187 -7.58 -7.95 2.79
C HIS A 187 -6.07 -8.15 2.92
N THR A 188 -5.66 -9.40 3.10
CA THR A 188 -4.25 -9.78 3.09
C THR A 188 -4.03 -10.92 2.09
N PRO A 189 -2.81 -11.08 1.55
CA PRO A 189 -2.48 -12.17 0.66
C PRO A 189 -2.76 -13.54 1.29
N SER A 190 -2.76 -14.57 0.44
CA SER A 190 -2.91 -15.92 0.95
C SER A 190 -1.69 -16.40 1.73
N PRO A 191 -1.87 -17.31 2.70
CA PRO A 191 -0.75 -17.94 3.39
C PRO A 191 0.26 -18.58 2.45
N ALA A 192 -0.18 -19.10 1.30
CA ALA A 192 0.69 -19.67 0.28
C ALA A 192 1.65 -18.64 -0.36
N ASN A 193 1.32 -17.35 -0.30
CA ASN A 193 2.14 -16.27 -0.85
C ASN A 193 3.11 -15.68 0.19
N GLU A 194 3.01 -16.05 1.48
CA GLU A 194 3.87 -15.50 2.55
C GLU A 194 5.36 -15.72 2.27
N ALA A 195 5.73 -16.89 1.75
CA ALA A 195 7.12 -17.19 1.39
C ALA A 195 7.68 -16.28 0.28
N PHE A 196 6.84 -15.89 -0.68
CA PHE A 196 7.23 -14.94 -1.73
C PHE A 196 7.40 -13.53 -1.14
N ILE A 197 6.49 -13.14 -0.25
CA ILE A 197 6.49 -11.82 0.40
C ILE A 197 7.64 -11.67 1.39
N ALA A 198 8.07 -12.75 2.03
CA ALA A 198 9.21 -12.73 2.94
C ALA A 198 10.49 -12.18 2.29
N GLY A 199 10.64 -12.38 0.97
CA GLY A 199 11.76 -11.82 0.20
C GLY A 199 11.67 -10.31 -0.04
N SER A 200 10.46 -9.74 -0.06
CA SER A 200 10.21 -8.29 -0.28
C SER A 200 9.89 -7.51 1.00
N GLY A 201 9.56 -8.20 2.09
CA GLY A 201 9.03 -7.60 3.32
C GLY A 201 7.51 -7.39 3.28
N ALA A 202 6.92 -7.12 4.46
CA ALA A 202 5.54 -6.68 4.55
C ALA A 202 5.37 -5.26 4.02
N GLN A 203 4.16 -4.98 3.52
CA GLN A 203 3.79 -3.67 3.04
C GLN A 203 3.40 -2.75 4.18
N ARG A 204 3.85 -1.50 4.05
CA ARG A 204 3.44 -0.39 4.90
C ARG A 204 2.66 0.61 4.06
N TRP A 205 1.45 0.88 4.52
CA TRP A 205 0.67 2.01 4.07
C TRP A 205 1.46 3.29 4.34
N ARG A 206 1.60 4.13 3.30
CA ARG A 206 2.41 5.36 3.36
C ARG A 206 1.63 6.49 4.00
N GLY A 207 1.32 6.37 5.29
CA GLY A 207 0.53 7.33 6.05
C GLY A 207 -0.21 6.62 7.18
N GLU A 208 -1.43 7.05 7.45
CA GLU A 208 -2.25 6.55 8.55
C GLU A 208 -3.57 5.96 8.05
N ILE A 209 -4.08 4.97 8.76
CA ILE A 209 -5.35 4.30 8.51
C ILE A 209 -6.31 4.68 9.64
N GLU A 210 -7.38 5.42 9.34
CA GLU A 210 -8.37 5.83 10.35
C GLU A 210 -9.42 4.73 10.55
N LEU A 211 -9.53 4.23 11.78
CA LEU A 211 -10.61 3.33 12.19
C LEU A 211 -11.53 4.03 13.17
N LEU A 212 -12.83 3.97 12.87
CA LEU A 212 -13.87 4.61 13.64
C LEU A 212 -14.55 3.64 14.60
N TYR A 213 -14.84 4.12 15.81
CA TYR A 213 -15.53 3.38 16.87
C TYR A 213 -16.82 4.09 17.26
N GLU A 214 -17.77 3.32 17.80
CA GLU A 214 -19.07 3.85 18.22
C GLU A 214 -18.90 4.80 19.41
N ASP A 215 -18.02 4.47 20.36
CA ASP A 215 -17.85 5.23 21.59
C ASP A 215 -16.46 5.02 22.19
N ALA A 216 -16.16 5.78 23.25
CA ALA A 216 -14.87 5.68 23.92
C ALA A 216 -14.66 4.28 24.54
N ALA A 217 -15.73 3.57 24.92
CA ALA A 217 -15.64 2.24 25.51
C ALA A 217 -15.18 1.19 24.50
N SER A 218 -15.80 1.15 23.32
CA SER A 218 -15.41 0.27 22.20
C SER A 218 -13.98 0.57 21.71
N LEU A 219 -13.59 1.84 21.63
CA LEU A 219 -12.21 2.23 21.33
C LEU A 219 -11.24 1.73 22.42
N SER A 220 -11.55 1.96 23.70
CA SER A 220 -10.71 1.50 24.83
C SER A 220 -10.56 -0.02 24.84
N ASN A 221 -11.64 -0.76 24.58
CA ASN A 221 -11.62 -2.22 24.50
C ASN A 221 -10.68 -2.71 23.38
N ALA A 222 -10.69 -2.06 22.22
CA ALA A 222 -9.76 -2.37 21.14
C ALA A 222 -8.30 -2.13 21.54
N VAL A 223 -8.03 -1.01 22.21
CA VAL A 223 -6.70 -0.69 22.75
C VAL A 223 -6.25 -1.73 23.78
N ASP A 224 -7.13 -2.16 24.68
CA ASP A 224 -6.82 -3.18 25.69
C ASP A 224 -6.52 -4.55 25.07
N ARG A 225 -7.29 -4.95 24.04
CA ARG A 225 -7.02 -6.18 23.28
C ARG A 225 -5.68 -6.10 22.54
N VAL A 226 -5.37 -4.98 21.89
CA VAL A 226 -4.06 -4.79 21.24
C VAL A 226 -2.94 -4.84 22.28
N ARG A 227 -3.15 -4.26 23.48
CA ARG A 227 -2.17 -4.30 24.56
C ARG A 227 -1.90 -5.73 25.00
N ALA A 228 -2.94 -6.56 25.10
CA ALA A 228 -2.79 -7.98 25.42
C ALA A 228 -1.98 -8.76 24.36
N LEU A 229 -1.88 -8.29 23.12
CA LEU A 229 -1.04 -8.91 22.09
C LEU A 229 0.45 -8.63 22.31
N LEU A 230 0.83 -7.53 22.96
CA LEU A 230 2.25 -7.17 23.18
C LEU A 230 3.00 -8.21 24.03
N ASP A 231 2.29 -8.90 24.91
CA ASP A 231 2.86 -9.90 25.82
C ASP A 231 2.88 -11.31 25.22
N ARG A 232 2.40 -11.49 23.98
CA ARG A 232 2.35 -12.81 23.35
C ARG A 232 3.59 -13.10 22.51
N ASP A 233 4.06 -14.35 22.57
CA ASP A 233 5.27 -14.80 21.86
C ASP A 233 5.17 -14.66 20.33
N ASP A 234 3.97 -14.80 19.75
CA ASP A 234 3.76 -14.66 18.31
C ASP A 234 3.86 -13.21 17.80
N PHE A 235 3.84 -12.23 18.70
CA PHE A 235 4.09 -10.81 18.42
C PHE A 235 5.50 -10.37 18.83
N ALA A 236 6.32 -11.27 19.38
CA ALA A 236 7.68 -10.96 19.78
C ALA A 236 8.53 -10.49 18.58
N GLY A 237 9.11 -9.30 18.69
CA GLY A 237 9.92 -8.71 17.62
C GLY A 237 9.13 -8.07 16.48
N SER A 238 7.79 -8.02 16.59
CA SER A 238 6.96 -7.21 15.72
C SER A 238 7.11 -5.70 16.02
N GLU A 239 6.55 -4.86 15.16
CA GLU A 239 6.48 -3.41 15.36
C GLU A 239 5.23 -2.96 16.13
N LEU A 240 4.50 -3.91 16.72
CA LEU A 240 3.28 -3.63 17.46
C LEU A 240 3.54 -2.60 18.56
N GLY A 241 2.74 -1.53 18.58
CA GLY A 241 2.90 -0.44 19.51
C GLY A 241 1.61 0.33 19.72
N ILE A 242 1.48 0.98 20.88
CA ILE A 242 0.31 1.77 21.24
C ILE A 242 0.78 3.11 21.79
N SER A 243 0.18 4.19 21.29
CA SER A 243 0.29 5.52 21.84
C SER A 243 -1.12 6.04 22.12
N GLN A 244 -1.44 6.25 23.39
CA GLN A 244 -2.76 6.74 23.79
C GLN A 244 -2.78 8.27 23.75
N GLY A 245 -3.80 8.83 23.10
CA GLY A 245 -4.07 10.26 23.07
C GLY A 245 -5.11 10.64 24.12
N ALA A 246 -6.08 11.45 23.71
CA ALA A 246 -7.27 11.74 24.50
C ALA A 246 -8.17 10.48 24.68
N ALA A 247 -9.21 10.58 25.50
CA ALA A 247 -10.10 9.44 25.78
C ALA A 247 -10.82 8.89 24.54
N ASP A 248 -10.95 9.71 23.50
CA ASP A 248 -11.60 9.42 22.21
C ASP A 248 -10.60 9.18 21.06
N GLU A 249 -9.32 9.06 21.38
CA GLU A 249 -8.24 8.95 20.40
C GLU A 249 -7.11 8.02 20.86
N ALA A 250 -6.72 7.09 19.99
CA ALA A 250 -5.49 6.34 20.14
C ALA A 250 -4.79 6.16 18.80
N THR A 251 -3.49 5.90 18.86
CA THR A 251 -2.69 5.50 17.71
C THR A 251 -2.10 4.13 17.99
N VAL A 252 -2.35 3.18 17.09
CA VAL A 252 -1.81 1.82 17.17
C VAL A 252 -0.89 1.60 15.97
N THR A 253 0.33 1.18 16.23
CA THR A 253 1.21 0.62 15.18
C THR A 253 0.96 -0.88 15.12
N GLY A 254 0.56 -1.39 13.95
CA GLY A 254 0.36 -2.82 13.74
C GLY A 254 1.67 -3.62 13.68
N PRO A 255 1.59 -4.96 13.64
CA PRO A 255 2.75 -5.85 13.75
C PRO A 255 3.82 -5.62 12.66
N TYR A 256 3.44 -5.05 11.52
CA TYR A 256 4.33 -4.77 10.38
C TYR A 256 4.60 -3.27 10.15
N GLY A 257 4.32 -2.43 11.13
CA GLY A 257 4.64 -0.99 11.09
C GLY A 257 3.59 -0.10 10.42
N ASN A 258 2.41 -0.64 10.09
CA ASN A 258 1.27 0.18 9.63
C ASN A 258 0.68 0.99 10.79
N VAL A 259 0.38 2.26 10.58
CA VAL A 259 -0.15 3.14 11.63
C VAL A 259 -1.68 3.25 11.51
N PHE A 260 -2.38 2.97 12.60
CA PHE A 260 -3.83 3.04 12.73
C PHE A 260 -4.22 4.17 13.70
N ALA A 261 -4.96 5.14 13.20
CA ALA A 261 -5.57 6.20 13.99
C ALA A 261 -6.97 5.73 14.43
N LEU A 262 -7.11 5.34 15.70
CA LEU A 262 -8.40 4.95 16.28
C LEU A 262 -9.11 6.21 16.80
N ARG A 263 -10.36 6.42 16.38
CA ARG A 263 -11.16 7.60 16.76
C ARG A 263 -12.59 7.21 17.09
N VAL A 264 -13.22 7.92 18.01
CA VAL A 264 -14.68 7.85 18.17
C VAL A 264 -15.36 8.57 17.01
N ALA A 265 -16.30 7.90 16.35
CA ALA A 265 -17.01 8.42 15.20
C ALA A 265 -17.94 9.57 15.60
N GLU A 266 -17.95 10.64 14.80
CA GLU A 266 -19.01 11.65 14.88
C GLU A 266 -20.38 11.02 14.56
N PRO A 267 -21.49 11.51 15.16
CA PRO A 267 -22.83 10.92 14.99
C PRO A 267 -23.23 10.69 13.53
N ARG A 268 -22.89 11.63 12.64
CA ARG A 268 -23.19 11.54 11.22
C ARG A 268 -22.45 10.36 10.56
N ARG A 269 -21.15 10.21 10.83
CA ARG A 269 -20.31 9.15 10.24
C ARG A 269 -20.73 7.76 10.72
N LYS A 270 -21.23 7.63 11.95
CA LYS A 270 -21.83 6.37 12.46
C LYS A 270 -23.01 5.91 11.60
N VAL A 271 -23.92 6.83 11.31
CA VAL A 271 -25.11 6.53 10.49
C VAL A 271 -24.69 6.21 9.06
N GLU A 272 -23.82 7.03 8.48
CA GLU A 272 -23.36 6.89 7.10
C GLU A 272 -22.57 5.59 6.85
N LEU A 273 -21.65 5.21 7.74
CA LEU A 273 -20.90 3.95 7.63
C LEU A 273 -21.62 2.74 8.25
N GLY A 274 -22.75 2.98 8.91
CA GLY A 274 -23.54 1.97 9.58
C GLY A 274 -24.39 1.10 8.62
N PRO A 275 -25.11 0.12 9.19
CA PRO A 275 -25.86 -0.87 8.42
C PRO A 275 -27.02 -0.31 7.59
N ALA A 276 -27.44 0.93 7.84
CA ALA A 276 -28.48 1.61 7.08
C ALA A 276 -28.11 1.81 5.59
N ASN A 277 -26.81 1.87 5.27
CA ASN A 277 -26.30 2.08 3.92
C ASN A 277 -25.85 0.79 3.24
N GLY A 278 -25.96 -0.35 3.91
CA GLY A 278 -25.50 -1.63 3.40
C GLY A 278 -24.88 -2.50 4.48
N THR A 279 -24.63 -3.76 4.16
CA THR A 279 -23.96 -4.67 5.09
C THR A 279 -23.14 -5.73 4.38
N ARG A 280 -21.99 -6.05 4.97
CA ARG A 280 -21.18 -7.21 4.62
C ARG A 280 -21.63 -8.38 5.46
N PRO A 281 -22.00 -9.53 4.86
CA PRO A 281 -22.41 -10.64 5.69
C PRO A 281 -21.25 -11.13 6.56
N GLY A 282 -21.53 -11.38 7.84
CA GLY A 282 -20.51 -11.69 8.85
C GLY A 282 -19.90 -10.47 9.54
N SER A 283 -20.40 -9.25 9.30
CA SER A 283 -19.94 -8.03 9.98
C SER A 283 -20.74 -7.68 11.23
N GLU A 284 -21.73 -8.49 11.62
CA GLU A 284 -22.68 -8.18 12.70
C GLU A 284 -22.02 -8.08 14.08
N ARG A 285 -20.81 -8.62 14.20
CA ARG A 285 -20.00 -8.62 15.44
C ARG A 285 -18.81 -7.66 15.38
N CYS A 286 -18.67 -6.85 14.33
CA CYS A 286 -17.65 -5.82 14.29
C CYS A 286 -17.90 -4.81 15.42
N GLU A 287 -16.85 -4.48 16.17
CA GLU A 287 -16.90 -3.44 17.21
C GLU A 287 -16.50 -2.06 16.67
N CYS A 288 -15.79 -2.02 15.54
CA CYS A 288 -15.53 -0.79 14.81
C CYS A 288 -16.71 -0.47 13.88
N VAL A 289 -16.98 0.83 13.70
CA VAL A 289 -17.97 1.38 12.76
C VAL A 289 -17.51 1.19 11.32
N GLY A 290 -16.21 1.34 11.07
CA GLY A 290 -15.59 1.10 9.76
C GLY A 290 -14.32 1.89 9.52
N LEU A 291 -13.80 1.77 8.30
CA LEU A 291 -12.67 2.54 7.79
C LEU A 291 -13.12 3.98 7.53
N GLY A 292 -12.66 4.91 8.37
CA GLY A 292 -12.98 6.32 8.24
C GLY A 292 -12.19 7.02 7.15
N GLY A 293 -11.01 6.51 6.81
CA GLY A 293 -10.20 7.10 5.77
C GLY A 293 -8.77 6.64 5.86
N VAL A 294 -7.96 7.16 4.95
CA VAL A 294 -6.52 6.92 4.91
C VAL A 294 -5.81 8.22 4.54
N SER A 295 -4.64 8.45 5.12
CA SER A 295 -3.71 9.48 4.62
C SER A 295 -2.64 8.83 3.76
N LEU A 296 -2.20 9.53 2.72
CA LEU A 296 -1.14 9.13 1.82
C LEU A 296 -0.10 10.26 1.76
N LEU A 297 1.12 9.93 2.16
CA LEU A 297 2.28 10.78 2.01
C LEU A 297 2.69 10.83 0.53
N VAL A 298 2.63 12.03 -0.04
CA VAL A 298 2.93 12.30 -1.45
C VAL A 298 4.08 13.31 -1.57
N PRO A 299 4.81 13.34 -2.69
CA PRO A 299 5.88 14.33 -2.89
C PRO A 299 5.38 15.77 -2.73
N VAL A 300 6.27 16.68 -2.32
CA VAL A 300 5.98 18.12 -2.26
C VAL A 300 5.52 18.63 -3.62
N GLY A 301 4.45 19.43 -3.62
CA GLY A 301 3.75 19.92 -4.81
C GLY A 301 2.75 18.94 -5.43
N ALA A 302 2.59 17.71 -4.92
CA ALA A 302 1.72 16.70 -5.52
C ALA A 302 0.30 16.66 -4.93
N ALA A 303 0.04 17.22 -3.74
CA ALA A 303 -1.24 17.06 -3.08
C ALA A 303 -2.39 17.77 -3.83
N ALA A 304 -2.20 19.05 -4.17
CA ALA A 304 -3.23 19.81 -4.88
C ALA A 304 -3.48 19.29 -6.31
N PRO A 305 -2.44 19.03 -7.15
CA PRO A 305 -2.64 18.44 -8.47
C PRO A 305 -3.23 17.02 -8.41
N GLY A 306 -2.86 16.23 -7.39
CA GLY A 306 -3.43 14.91 -7.14
C GLY A 306 -4.93 14.99 -6.82
N ALA A 307 -5.33 15.89 -5.92
CA ALA A 307 -6.76 16.14 -5.65
C ALA A 307 -7.50 16.57 -6.92
N HIS A 308 -6.89 17.44 -7.74
CA HIS A 308 -7.45 17.84 -9.01
C HIS A 308 -7.63 16.67 -9.99
N PHE A 309 -6.68 15.73 -10.03
CA PHE A 309 -6.83 14.49 -10.78
C PHE A 309 -8.07 13.70 -10.33
N TYR A 310 -8.24 13.47 -9.02
CA TYR A 310 -9.41 12.76 -8.48
C TYR A 310 -10.73 13.47 -8.86
N ALA A 311 -10.75 14.79 -8.76
CA ALA A 311 -11.92 15.58 -9.12
C ALA A 311 -12.24 15.50 -10.62
N SER A 312 -11.25 15.68 -11.49
CA SER A 312 -11.47 15.76 -12.94
C SER A 312 -11.60 14.40 -13.63
N VAL A 313 -10.88 13.39 -13.17
CA VAL A 313 -10.87 12.05 -13.79
C VAL A 313 -11.93 11.16 -13.20
N LEU A 314 -12.17 11.22 -11.88
CA LEU A 314 -13.12 10.34 -11.19
C LEU A 314 -14.40 11.04 -10.74
N GLY A 315 -14.48 12.38 -10.84
CA GLY A 315 -15.65 13.13 -10.42
C GLY A 315 -15.79 13.22 -8.90
N PHE A 316 -14.70 13.09 -8.15
CA PHE A 316 -14.75 13.10 -6.69
C PHE A 316 -14.77 14.52 -6.12
N ALA A 317 -15.48 14.71 -5.02
CA ALA A 317 -15.39 15.95 -4.26
C ALA A 317 -14.01 16.04 -3.58
N THR A 318 -13.47 17.25 -3.51
CA THR A 318 -12.18 17.50 -2.85
C THR A 318 -12.24 18.75 -1.98
N GLU A 319 -11.42 18.76 -0.94
CA GLU A 319 -11.34 19.83 0.04
C GLU A 319 -9.87 20.10 0.39
N GLN A 320 -9.47 21.36 0.40
CA GLN A 320 -8.17 21.74 0.92
C GLN A 320 -8.23 21.83 2.45
N LEU A 321 -7.50 20.95 3.14
CA LEU A 321 -7.45 20.92 4.61
C LEU A 321 -6.37 21.86 5.15
N ALA A 322 -5.25 21.98 4.44
CA ALA A 322 -4.12 22.84 4.74
C ALA A 322 -3.34 23.15 3.44
N PRO A 323 -2.36 24.07 3.45
CA PRO A 323 -1.55 24.36 2.26
C PRO A 323 -0.94 23.10 1.61
N ASP A 324 -0.47 22.16 2.44
CA ASP A 324 0.20 20.91 2.10
C ASP A 324 -0.70 19.67 2.22
N ARG A 325 -2.02 19.84 2.43
CA ARG A 325 -2.95 18.74 2.69
C ARG A 325 -4.29 18.92 1.98
N TRP A 326 -4.68 17.90 1.22
CA TRP A 326 -5.92 17.85 0.48
C TRP A 326 -6.69 16.56 0.76
N ALA A 327 -8.00 16.64 0.92
CA ALA A 327 -8.88 15.50 1.06
C ALA A 327 -9.64 15.23 -0.24
N VAL A 328 -9.73 13.96 -0.60
CA VAL A 328 -10.71 13.40 -1.53
C VAL A 328 -11.84 12.82 -0.68
N LEU A 329 -13.04 13.37 -0.85
CA LEU A 329 -14.21 13.04 -0.04
C LEU A 329 -15.04 11.94 -0.69
N GLY A 330 -15.57 11.04 0.12
CA GLY A 330 -16.48 10.00 -0.33
C GLY A 330 -17.15 9.23 0.79
N GLY A 331 -17.54 8.00 0.47
CA GLY A 331 -18.33 7.15 1.36
C GLY A 331 -19.83 7.45 1.27
N PRO A 332 -20.68 6.64 1.92
CA PRO A 332 -22.12 6.93 1.98
C PRO A 332 -22.35 8.33 2.57
N GLY A 333 -23.31 9.08 2.01
CA GLY A 333 -23.54 10.48 2.38
C GLY A 333 -22.48 11.47 1.86
N GLY A 334 -21.47 11.01 1.13
CA GLY A 334 -20.53 11.81 0.33
C GLY A 334 -19.31 12.36 1.07
N ALA A 335 -19.25 12.28 2.39
CA ALA A 335 -18.13 12.80 3.19
C ALA A 335 -17.81 11.98 4.45
N SER A 336 -18.37 10.77 4.57
CA SER A 336 -18.10 9.88 5.70
C SER A 336 -16.69 9.27 5.67
N GLN A 337 -16.07 9.26 4.48
CA GLN A 337 -14.72 8.76 4.26
C GLN A 337 -13.83 9.76 3.54
N ARG A 338 -12.51 9.66 3.79
CA ARG A 338 -11.52 10.54 3.18
C ARG A 338 -10.26 9.79 2.75
N LEU A 339 -9.75 10.12 1.56
CA LEU A 339 -8.34 9.89 1.20
C LEU A 339 -7.62 11.25 1.32
N ILE A 340 -6.69 11.36 2.26
CA ILE A 340 -5.95 12.59 2.53
C ILE A 340 -4.59 12.51 1.84
N LEU A 341 -4.35 13.36 0.85
CA LEU A 341 -3.04 13.57 0.26
C LEU A 341 -2.28 14.58 1.12
N GLN A 342 -1.14 14.17 1.67
CA GLN A 342 -0.31 15.00 2.54
C GLN A 342 1.11 15.07 2.00
N GLU A 343 1.62 16.27 1.78
CA GLU A 343 2.96 16.44 1.24
C GLU A 343 4.02 16.09 2.29
N ASP A 344 5.05 15.36 1.86
CA ASP A 344 6.21 15.04 2.68
C ASP A 344 7.47 15.06 1.80
N ALA A 345 8.52 15.72 2.28
CA ALA A 345 9.78 15.85 1.55
C ALA A 345 10.50 14.51 1.33
N ASN A 346 10.17 13.48 2.11
CA ASN A 346 10.73 12.13 2.00
C ASN A 346 9.82 11.16 1.23
N ALA A 347 8.62 11.59 0.81
CA ALA A 347 7.74 10.75 0.01
C ALA A 347 8.33 10.52 -1.38
N SER A 348 8.56 9.25 -1.72
CA SER A 348 9.13 8.86 -3.03
C SER A 348 8.13 8.95 -4.19
N GLY A 349 6.84 9.02 -3.88
CA GLY A 349 5.74 8.91 -4.86
C GLY A 349 5.57 7.51 -5.46
N LYS A 350 6.40 6.52 -5.13
CA LYS A 350 6.29 5.15 -5.64
C LYS A 350 5.41 4.30 -4.73
N GLU A 351 4.57 3.47 -5.34
CA GLU A 351 3.76 2.47 -4.62
C GLU A 351 4.67 1.37 -4.07
N LEU A 352 4.36 0.87 -2.88
CA LEU A 352 5.03 -0.29 -2.27
C LEU A 352 4.24 -1.59 -2.48
N GLY A 353 3.23 -1.55 -3.36
CA GLY A 353 2.33 -2.64 -3.71
C GLY A 353 1.00 -2.63 -2.92
N GLU A 354 0.77 -1.63 -2.07
CA GLU A 354 -0.48 -1.35 -1.36
C GLU A 354 -1.55 -0.79 -2.30
N HIS A 355 -2.80 -1.23 -2.12
CA HIS A 355 -3.89 -0.71 -2.93
C HIS A 355 -5.18 -0.54 -2.15
N VAL A 356 -6.01 0.36 -2.67
CA VAL A 356 -7.36 0.63 -2.19
C VAL A 356 -8.37 0.05 -3.16
N ALA A 357 -9.47 -0.47 -2.66
CA ALA A 357 -10.63 -0.74 -3.48
C ALA A 357 -11.71 0.30 -3.22
N ILE A 358 -12.31 0.78 -4.30
CA ILE A 358 -13.31 1.83 -4.26
C ILE A 358 -14.54 1.45 -5.06
N TYR A 359 -15.70 1.88 -4.60
CA TYR A 359 -16.93 1.90 -5.38
C TYR A 359 -17.19 3.31 -5.86
N ILE A 360 -17.52 3.43 -7.14
CA ILE A 360 -17.76 4.73 -7.78
C ILE A 360 -19.11 4.75 -8.47
N GLY A 361 -19.66 5.96 -8.58
CA GLY A 361 -20.95 6.18 -9.21
C GLY A 361 -20.91 6.16 -10.74
N ASP A 362 -19.95 6.86 -11.35
CA ASP A 362 -19.78 6.94 -12.80
C ASP A 362 -18.76 5.91 -13.31
N PHE A 363 -19.09 4.62 -13.24
CA PHE A 363 -18.15 3.54 -13.55
C PHE A 363 -17.63 3.58 -14.99
N GLU A 364 -18.54 3.62 -15.98
CA GLU A 364 -18.20 3.60 -17.41
C GLU A 364 -17.48 4.89 -17.83
N GLY A 365 -17.97 6.06 -17.38
CA GLY A 365 -17.35 7.34 -17.71
C GLY A 365 -15.95 7.49 -17.10
N CYS A 366 -15.71 6.98 -15.88
CA CYS A 366 -14.37 6.95 -15.30
C CYS A 366 -13.43 6.04 -16.09
N PHE A 367 -13.91 4.87 -16.52
CA PHE A 367 -13.12 3.95 -17.34
C PHE A 367 -12.67 4.63 -18.65
N ASP A 368 -13.59 5.27 -19.38
CA ASP A 368 -13.27 5.95 -20.65
C ASP A 368 -12.28 7.11 -20.46
N ARG A 369 -12.44 7.90 -19.38
CA ARG A 369 -11.51 8.99 -19.05
C ARG A 369 -10.11 8.50 -18.69
N LEU A 370 -9.99 7.35 -18.05
CA LEU A 370 -8.69 6.71 -17.75
C LEU A 370 -8.08 6.04 -18.98
N LEU A 371 -8.89 5.33 -19.78
CA LEU A 371 -8.46 4.67 -21.00
C LEU A 371 -7.92 5.68 -22.03
N SER A 372 -8.64 6.78 -22.25
CA SER A 372 -8.21 7.86 -23.15
C SER A 372 -6.88 8.53 -22.74
N ARG A 373 -6.45 8.33 -21.48
CA ARG A 373 -5.17 8.81 -20.94
C ARG A 373 -4.10 7.72 -20.84
N GLY A 374 -4.42 6.48 -21.22
CA GLY A 374 -3.50 5.35 -21.11
C GLY A 374 -3.20 4.95 -19.66
N LEU A 375 -4.12 5.19 -18.73
CA LEU A 375 -3.92 4.95 -17.29
C LEU A 375 -4.51 3.63 -16.79
N ILE A 376 -5.22 2.89 -17.64
CA ILE A 376 -5.71 1.54 -17.30
C ILE A 376 -4.52 0.63 -17.03
N PHE A 377 -4.57 -0.05 -15.90
CA PHE A 377 -3.51 -0.91 -15.41
C PHE A 377 -4.05 -2.32 -15.19
N VAL A 378 -3.39 -3.33 -15.75
CA VAL A 378 -3.63 -4.73 -15.39
C VAL A 378 -2.59 -5.13 -14.36
N ASN A 379 -3.03 -5.42 -13.14
CA ASN A 379 -2.13 -5.89 -12.10
C ASN A 379 -1.77 -7.37 -12.37
N PRO A 380 -0.49 -7.71 -12.61
CA PRO A 380 -0.07 -9.09 -12.90
C PRO A 380 -0.45 -10.09 -11.80
N ARG A 381 -0.62 -9.63 -10.55
CA ARG A 381 -1.06 -10.46 -9.42
C ARG A 381 -2.53 -10.89 -9.55
N PHE A 382 -3.34 -10.12 -10.26
CA PHE A 382 -4.80 -10.26 -10.30
C PHE A 382 -5.36 -10.52 -11.70
N GLU A 383 -4.54 -10.86 -12.69
CA GLU A 383 -5.00 -11.16 -14.06
C GLU A 383 -6.12 -12.21 -14.13
N HIS A 384 -6.14 -13.15 -13.18
CA HIS A 384 -7.16 -14.19 -13.07
C HIS A 384 -8.50 -13.70 -12.46
N LEU A 385 -8.52 -12.49 -11.88
CA LEU A 385 -9.69 -11.84 -11.29
C LEU A 385 -10.19 -10.69 -12.16
N ASP A 386 -9.28 -9.92 -12.74
CA ASP A 386 -9.54 -8.77 -13.59
C ASP A 386 -8.35 -8.56 -14.54
N ARG A 387 -8.66 -8.36 -15.82
CA ARG A 387 -7.71 -8.06 -16.89
C ARG A 387 -8.25 -6.98 -17.83
N SER A 388 -9.09 -6.10 -17.29
CA SER A 388 -9.84 -5.14 -18.07
C SER A 388 -8.92 -4.14 -18.76
N THR A 389 -8.90 -4.22 -20.09
CA THR A 389 -8.24 -3.27 -20.98
C THR A 389 -9.24 -2.58 -21.92
N THR A 390 -10.47 -3.10 -21.96
CA THR A 390 -11.61 -2.56 -22.69
C THR A 390 -12.81 -2.36 -21.77
N LEU A 391 -13.77 -1.52 -22.18
CA LEU A 391 -14.98 -1.26 -21.40
C LEU A 391 -15.84 -2.53 -21.27
N GLU A 392 -15.88 -3.36 -22.32
CA GLU A 392 -16.59 -4.65 -22.30
C GLU A 392 -16.05 -5.57 -21.19
N GLU A 393 -14.72 -5.68 -21.07
CA GLU A 393 -14.08 -6.44 -20.00
C GLU A 393 -14.37 -5.83 -18.62
N ALA A 394 -14.27 -4.50 -18.49
CA ALA A 394 -14.55 -3.81 -17.23
C ALA A 394 -16.00 -4.03 -16.76
N LEU A 395 -16.95 -4.07 -17.68
CA LEU A 395 -18.35 -4.40 -17.40
C LEU A 395 -18.52 -5.88 -17.04
N HIS A 396 -17.84 -6.78 -17.76
CA HIS A 396 -17.86 -8.22 -17.49
C HIS A 396 -17.35 -8.55 -16.08
N TYR A 397 -16.21 -7.98 -15.69
CA TYR A 397 -15.63 -8.16 -14.35
C TYR A 397 -16.30 -7.24 -13.30
N SER A 398 -17.07 -6.25 -13.73
CA SER A 398 -17.60 -5.17 -12.88
C SER A 398 -16.49 -4.46 -12.07
N CYS A 399 -15.29 -4.43 -12.64
CA CYS A 399 -14.07 -3.95 -12.01
C CYS A 399 -13.04 -3.56 -13.08
N PHE A 400 -12.22 -2.56 -12.79
CA PHE A 400 -10.98 -2.27 -13.49
C PHE A 400 -9.96 -1.69 -12.51
N ARG A 401 -8.71 -1.52 -12.94
CA ARG A 401 -7.65 -0.93 -12.13
C ARG A 401 -6.93 0.21 -12.84
N PHE A 402 -6.45 1.16 -12.05
CA PHE A 402 -5.45 2.16 -12.45
C PHE A 402 -4.47 2.35 -11.29
N LYS A 403 -3.29 2.90 -11.57
CA LYS A 403 -2.23 3.07 -10.56
C LYS A 403 -1.62 4.45 -10.54
N ASP A 404 -1.29 4.96 -11.72
CA ASP A 404 -0.54 6.21 -11.82
C ASP A 404 -1.51 7.39 -11.67
N VAL A 405 -1.23 8.27 -10.70
CA VAL A 405 -1.88 9.56 -10.54
C VAL A 405 -1.02 10.61 -11.22
N VAL A 406 -1.60 11.36 -12.15
CA VAL A 406 -0.88 12.31 -12.99
C VAL A 406 -1.42 13.72 -12.81
N ASP A 407 -0.57 14.71 -13.00
CA ASP A 407 -1.00 16.09 -13.17
C ASP A 407 -1.70 16.20 -14.53
N ILE A 408 -2.99 16.57 -14.51
CA ILE A 408 -3.80 16.61 -15.72
C ILE A 408 -3.38 17.71 -16.69
N ALA A 409 -2.67 18.75 -16.23
CA ALA A 409 -2.20 19.84 -17.08
C ALA A 409 -0.93 19.46 -17.84
N SER A 410 0.02 18.81 -17.16
CA SER A 410 1.31 18.44 -17.75
C SER A 410 1.38 17.01 -18.29
N GLY A 411 0.48 16.12 -17.83
CA GLY A 411 0.57 14.68 -18.03
C GLY A 411 1.67 14.00 -17.21
N GLY A 412 2.42 14.75 -16.39
CA GLY A 412 3.50 14.24 -15.56
C GLY A 412 2.96 13.38 -14.41
N LYS A 413 3.61 12.24 -14.16
CA LYS A 413 3.27 11.40 -13.00
C LYS A 413 3.61 12.11 -11.70
N LEU A 414 2.64 12.16 -10.79
CA LEU A 414 2.76 12.74 -9.46
C LEU A 414 3.17 11.67 -8.44
N PHE A 415 2.39 10.60 -8.37
CA PHE A 415 2.62 9.46 -7.50
C PHE A 415 1.85 8.23 -8.00
N GLU A 416 2.10 7.09 -7.37
CA GLU A 416 1.41 5.83 -7.61
C GLU A 416 0.57 5.46 -6.39
N LEU A 417 -0.66 5.04 -6.64
CA LEU A 417 -1.53 4.34 -5.70
C LEU A 417 -2.46 3.47 -6.54
N GLU A 418 -2.36 2.16 -6.40
CA GLU A 418 -3.26 1.27 -7.12
C GLU A 418 -4.69 1.40 -6.57
N HIS A 419 -5.64 1.56 -7.47
CA HIS A 419 -7.07 1.58 -7.18
C HIS A 419 -7.73 0.41 -7.88
N GLU A 420 -8.33 -0.49 -7.10
CA GLU A 420 -9.32 -1.44 -7.59
C GLU A 420 -10.68 -0.75 -7.66
N VAL A 421 -11.05 -0.28 -8.85
CA VAL A 421 -12.31 0.43 -9.06
C VAL A 421 -13.40 -0.58 -9.36
N ARG A 422 -14.46 -0.57 -8.55
CA ARG A 422 -15.59 -1.50 -8.67
C ARG A 422 -16.87 -0.76 -9.00
N SER A 423 -17.66 -1.38 -9.87
CA SER A 423 -19.05 -0.99 -10.08
C SER A 423 -19.89 -1.43 -8.89
N VAL A 424 -20.95 -0.70 -8.58
CA VAL A 424 -21.99 -1.12 -7.64
C VAL A 424 -22.68 -2.43 -8.05
N ARG A 425 -22.58 -2.82 -9.33
CA ARG A 425 -23.02 -4.13 -9.85
C ARG A 425 -22.09 -5.28 -9.48
N HIS A 426 -20.90 -4.99 -8.94
CA HIS A 426 -19.96 -6.03 -8.52
C HIS A 426 -20.59 -6.90 -7.43
N LYS A 427 -20.49 -8.23 -7.58
CA LYS A 427 -21.12 -9.23 -6.68
C LYS A 427 -20.78 -9.14 -5.19
N SER A 428 -19.77 -8.35 -4.83
CA SER A 428 -19.34 -8.10 -3.45
C SER A 428 -19.58 -6.66 -2.99
N CYS A 429 -20.41 -5.90 -3.73
CA CYS A 429 -20.89 -4.59 -3.31
C CYS A 429 -21.65 -4.73 -1.98
N PRO A 430 -21.24 -4.01 -0.92
CA PRO A 430 -21.93 -4.06 0.35
C PRO A 430 -23.06 -3.03 0.43
N LEU A 431 -23.07 -2.05 -0.48
CA LEU A 431 -24.01 -0.93 -0.46
C LEU A 431 -25.42 -1.41 -0.81
N ASN A 432 -26.42 -0.81 -0.16
CA ASN A 432 -27.81 -1.06 -0.48
C ASN A 432 -28.13 -0.63 -1.91
N ALA A 433 -29.08 -1.32 -2.54
CA ALA A 433 -29.50 -1.05 -3.92
C ALA A 433 -30.04 0.37 -4.15
N ALA A 434 -30.41 1.11 -3.09
CA ALA A 434 -30.84 2.50 -3.19
C ALA A 434 -29.66 3.50 -3.35
N LEU A 435 -28.43 3.05 -3.07
CA LEU A 435 -27.18 3.81 -3.24
C LEU A 435 -26.36 3.32 -4.46
N ALA A 436 -26.80 2.22 -5.07
CA ALA A 436 -26.24 1.61 -6.27
C ALA A 436 -27.05 2.04 -7.50
#